data_AF-A0A7C1AIS7-F1
#
_entry.id   AF-A0A7C1AIS7-F1
#
_cell.length_a   1.000
_cell.length_b   1.000
_cell.length_c   1.000
_cell.angle_alpha   90.00
_cell.angle_beta   90.00
_cell.angle_gamma   90.00
#
_symmetry.space_group_name_H-M   'P 1'
#
loop_
_entity.id
_entity.type
_entity.pdbx_description
1 polymer ?
#
loop_
_entity_poly.entity_id
_entity_poly.type
_entity_poly.pdbx_seq_one_letter_code
_entity_poly.pdbx_strand_id
1 'polypeptide(L)'
;RAVADLAESFSLDEIRISHEQNLVLPNVRKRDLFAVWLSLGEHGLADANIGLASDIIACPGLDYCGLATARSIPVAQDISKRLGEPARQREIGDMKIKISGCINACGHHHAGHIGILGLEKRGREYYQITLGGSGDESASVGEIIGPGFSRENLSGAVETIVDTYVGLRQNGETFLEAYRRVGPKPFKEAVYATH
;
A
#
# COMPACT_ATOMS: atom_id res chain seq x y z
N ARG A 1 -14.15 -11.05 -15.92
CA ARG A 1 -14.40 -11.35 -17.34
C ARG A 1 -13.51 -10.47 -18.20
N ALA A 2 -13.66 -9.14 -18.15
CA ALA A 2 -12.79 -8.17 -18.84
C ALA A 2 -11.29 -8.53 -18.95
N VAL A 3 -10.60 -8.80 -17.83
CA VAL A 3 -9.15 -9.13 -17.86
C VAL A 3 -8.87 -10.45 -18.59
N ALA A 4 -9.76 -11.44 -18.49
CA ALA A 4 -9.63 -12.69 -19.23
C ALA A 4 -9.84 -12.47 -20.73
N ASP A 5 -10.84 -11.66 -21.11
CA ASP A 5 -11.12 -11.33 -22.51
C ASP A 5 -9.94 -10.57 -23.15
N LEU A 6 -9.31 -9.66 -22.38
CA LEU A 6 -8.08 -8.98 -22.76
C LEU A 6 -6.89 -9.94 -22.86
N ALA A 7 -6.81 -10.93 -21.98
CA ALA A 7 -5.73 -11.91 -22.01
C ALA A 7 -5.81 -12.79 -23.27
N GLU A 8 -7.00 -13.29 -23.59
CA GLU A 8 -7.27 -14.06 -24.82
C GLU A 8 -6.92 -13.24 -26.07
N SER A 9 -7.32 -11.97 -26.09
CA SER A 9 -7.15 -11.10 -27.26
C SER A 9 -5.73 -10.55 -27.46
N PHE A 10 -5.03 -10.23 -26.37
CA PHE A 10 -3.78 -9.45 -26.42
C PHE A 10 -2.59 -10.12 -25.74
N SER A 11 -2.80 -11.14 -24.91
CA SER A 11 -1.80 -11.69 -23.98
C SER A 11 -1.51 -13.18 -24.20
N LEU A 12 -1.92 -13.74 -25.35
CA LEU A 12 -1.83 -15.19 -25.64
C LEU A 12 -2.57 -16.07 -24.61
N ASP A 13 -3.73 -15.61 -24.14
CA ASP A 13 -4.54 -16.29 -23.12
C ASP A 13 -3.80 -16.53 -21.79
N GLU A 14 -2.79 -15.70 -21.50
CA GLU A 14 -1.98 -15.79 -20.29
C GLU A 14 -2.21 -14.59 -19.37
N ILE A 15 -2.42 -14.85 -18.07
CA ILE A 15 -2.40 -13.87 -16.98
C ILE A 15 -1.44 -14.38 -15.92
N ARG A 16 -0.56 -13.51 -15.40
CA ARG A 16 0.29 -13.81 -14.24
C ARG A 16 -0.12 -12.99 -13.04
N ILE A 17 0.02 -13.56 -11.85
CA ILE A 17 -0.20 -12.84 -10.58
C ILE A 17 1.17 -12.57 -9.97
N SER A 18 1.43 -11.31 -9.67
CA SER A 18 2.68 -10.88 -9.02
C SER A 18 2.60 -11.07 -7.50
N HIS A 19 3.77 -11.06 -6.84
CA HIS A 19 3.84 -11.08 -5.38
C HIS A 19 3.31 -9.79 -4.74
N GLU A 20 3.10 -8.72 -5.52
CA GLU A 20 2.45 -7.48 -5.10
C GLU A 20 0.93 -7.52 -5.31
N GLN A 21 0.35 -8.70 -5.55
CA GLN A 21 -1.09 -8.92 -5.78
C GLN A 21 -1.63 -8.30 -7.10
N ASN A 22 -0.76 -7.74 -7.95
CA ASN A 22 -1.11 -7.21 -9.27
C ASN A 22 -1.21 -8.29 -10.35
N LEU A 23 -2.08 -8.06 -11.33
CA LEU A 23 -2.23 -8.89 -12.53
C LEU A 23 -1.30 -8.38 -13.66
N VAL A 24 -0.67 -9.31 -14.37
CA VAL A 24 0.22 -9.01 -15.50
C VAL A 24 -0.32 -9.69 -16.75
N LEU A 25 -0.49 -8.91 -17.81
CA LEU A 25 -0.79 -9.37 -19.17
C LEU A 25 0.54 -9.44 -19.98
N PRO A 26 1.24 -10.60 -20.01
CA PRO A 26 2.47 -10.74 -20.79
C PRO A 26 2.23 -10.67 -22.30
N ASN A 27 3.30 -10.53 -23.09
CA ASN A 27 3.27 -10.66 -24.55
C ASN A 27 2.39 -9.66 -25.33
N VAL A 28 1.78 -8.67 -24.67
CA VAL A 28 1.02 -7.60 -25.33
C VAL A 28 1.94 -6.83 -26.27
N ARG A 29 1.56 -6.77 -27.55
CA ARG A 29 2.32 -6.02 -28.56
C ARG A 29 2.30 -4.54 -28.20
N LYS A 30 3.44 -3.86 -28.34
CA LYS A 30 3.58 -2.43 -27.98
C LYS A 30 2.51 -1.53 -28.62
N ARG A 31 2.12 -1.82 -29.87
CA ARG A 31 1.10 -1.04 -30.59
C ARG A 31 -0.32 -1.18 -30.01
N ASP A 32 -0.58 -2.27 -29.28
CA ASP A 32 -1.91 -2.60 -28.74
C ASP A 32 -2.07 -2.09 -27.29
N LEU A 33 -0.99 -1.60 -26.66
CA LEU A 33 -1.01 -1.13 -25.27
C LEU A 33 -2.06 -0.04 -25.00
N PHE A 34 -2.26 0.90 -25.93
CA PHE A 34 -3.24 1.97 -25.76
C PHE A 34 -4.68 1.43 -25.78
N ALA A 35 -4.97 0.44 -26.63
CA ALA A 35 -6.28 -0.20 -26.68
C ALA A 35 -6.57 -0.99 -25.40
N VAL A 36 -5.57 -1.74 -24.90
CA VAL A 36 -5.66 -2.44 -23.61
C VAL A 36 -5.91 -1.46 -22.47
N TRP A 37 -5.15 -0.36 -22.41
CA TRP A 37 -5.32 0.66 -21.38
C TRP A 37 -6.72 1.30 -21.41
N LEU A 38 -7.24 1.66 -22.59
CA LEU A 38 -8.60 2.19 -22.72
C LEU A 38 -9.66 1.19 -22.23
N SER A 39 -9.55 -0.08 -22.61
CA SER A 39 -10.49 -1.13 -22.17
C SER A 39 -10.42 -1.37 -20.67
N LEU A 40 -9.23 -1.40 -20.07
CA LEU A 40 -9.08 -1.44 -18.61
C LEU A 40 -9.73 -0.21 -17.95
N GLY A 41 -9.68 0.95 -18.60
CA GLY A 41 -10.26 2.20 -18.12
C GLY A 41 -11.78 2.13 -17.97
N GLU A 42 -12.47 1.46 -18.89
CA GLU A 42 -13.93 1.22 -18.81
C GLU A 42 -14.34 0.40 -17.58
N HIS A 43 -13.38 -0.31 -16.98
CA HIS A 43 -13.56 -1.13 -15.79
C HIS A 43 -12.90 -0.57 -14.53
N GLY A 44 -12.29 0.62 -14.60
CA GLY A 44 -11.57 1.22 -13.46
C GLY A 44 -10.30 0.45 -13.07
N LEU A 45 -9.62 -0.17 -14.05
CA LEU A 45 -8.40 -0.99 -13.86
C LEU A 45 -7.17 -0.40 -14.55
N ALA A 46 -7.22 0.87 -14.94
CA ALA A 46 -6.20 1.53 -15.77
C ALA A 46 -5.33 2.55 -15.01
N ASP A 47 -5.39 2.51 -13.68
CA ASP A 47 -4.58 3.40 -12.84
C ASP A 47 -3.08 3.12 -13.02
N ALA A 48 -2.31 4.18 -13.25
CA ALA A 48 -0.86 4.10 -13.44
C ALA A 48 -0.14 4.24 -12.10
N ASN A 49 -0.37 3.30 -11.18
CA ASN A 49 0.08 3.40 -9.79
C ASN A 49 1.08 2.33 -9.33
N ILE A 50 1.55 1.45 -10.23
CA ILE A 50 2.50 0.38 -9.88
C ILE A 50 3.69 0.95 -9.09
N GLY A 51 3.92 0.42 -7.89
CA GLY A 51 5.01 0.86 -7.00
C GLY A 51 4.77 2.15 -6.21
N LEU A 52 3.61 2.79 -6.39
CA LEU A 52 3.24 4.02 -5.72
C LEU A 52 2.29 3.77 -4.52
N ALA A 53 2.02 4.80 -3.73
CA ALA A 53 1.34 4.68 -2.44
C ALA A 53 -0.09 4.11 -2.50
N SER A 54 -0.76 4.15 -3.66
CA SER A 54 -2.10 3.55 -3.82
C SER A 54 -2.07 2.07 -4.25
N ASP A 55 -0.90 1.54 -4.60
CA ASP A 55 -0.65 0.12 -4.92
C ASP A 55 -0.35 -0.65 -3.62
N ILE A 56 -1.43 -1.03 -2.93
CA ILE A 56 -1.38 -1.54 -1.56
C ILE A 56 -1.56 -3.07 -1.56
N ILE A 57 -0.64 -3.76 -0.90
CA ILE A 57 -0.80 -5.18 -0.59
C ILE A 57 -1.66 -5.30 0.68
N ALA A 58 -2.75 -6.05 0.59
CA ALA A 58 -3.60 -6.35 1.73
C ALA A 58 -3.98 -7.83 1.78
N CYS A 59 -3.98 -8.41 2.97
CA CYS A 59 -4.64 -9.71 3.15
C CYS A 59 -6.17 -9.54 3.15
N PRO A 60 -6.95 -10.63 3.00
CA PRO A 60 -8.41 -10.53 3.01
C PRO A 60 -9.00 -10.00 4.33
N GLY A 61 -8.29 -10.13 5.46
CA GLY A 61 -8.76 -9.69 6.77
C GLY A 61 -10.06 -10.36 7.21
N LEU A 62 -10.75 -9.77 8.18
CA LEU A 62 -12.03 -10.27 8.71
C LEU A 62 -13.16 -10.34 7.67
N ASP A 63 -12.98 -9.74 6.49
CA ASP A 63 -13.98 -9.81 5.41
C ASP A 63 -14.11 -11.25 4.87
N TYR A 64 -13.01 -12.01 4.84
CA TYR A 64 -13.00 -13.38 4.27
C TYR A 64 -12.13 -14.40 5.00
N CYS A 65 -11.42 -14.00 6.08
CA CYS A 65 -10.52 -14.89 6.82
C CYS A 65 -10.98 -15.06 8.27
N GLY A 66 -11.29 -16.31 8.66
CA GLY A 66 -11.66 -16.66 10.04
C GLY A 66 -10.51 -16.61 11.07
N LEU A 67 -9.27 -16.37 10.62
CA LEU A 67 -8.10 -16.19 11.49
C LEU A 67 -7.74 -14.71 11.72
N ALA A 68 -8.43 -13.79 11.04
CA ALA A 68 -8.12 -12.37 11.13
C ALA A 68 -8.64 -11.77 12.44
N THR A 69 -7.99 -10.70 12.90
CA THR A 69 -8.38 -9.93 14.08
C THR A 69 -8.91 -8.54 13.73
N ALA A 70 -8.63 -8.06 12.51
CA ALA A 70 -9.18 -6.83 11.96
C ALA A 70 -9.45 -6.95 10.45
N ARG A 71 -10.23 -6.01 9.91
CA ARG A 71 -10.44 -5.88 8.46
C ARG A 71 -9.18 -5.32 7.78
N SER A 72 -9.06 -5.51 6.48
CA SER A 72 -7.88 -5.06 5.72
C SER A 72 -8.23 -4.50 4.36
N ILE A 73 -9.15 -5.12 3.63
CA ILE A 73 -9.57 -4.64 2.30
C ILE A 73 -10.15 -3.23 2.38
N PRO A 74 -11.12 -2.93 3.27
CA PRO A 74 -11.69 -1.58 3.33
C PRO A 74 -10.66 -0.53 3.77
N VAL A 75 -9.71 -0.91 4.63
CA VAL A 75 -8.62 -0.01 5.07
C VAL A 75 -7.69 0.32 3.90
N ALA A 76 -7.31 -0.69 3.11
CA ALA A 76 -6.50 -0.49 1.90
C ALA A 76 -7.23 0.42 0.91
N GLN A 77 -8.54 0.23 0.71
CA GLN A 77 -9.35 1.08 -0.16
C GLN A 77 -9.43 2.53 0.34
N ASP A 78 -9.62 2.73 1.64
CA ASP A 78 -9.67 4.07 2.25
C ASP A 78 -8.34 4.83 2.06
N ILE A 79 -7.20 4.16 2.28
CA ILE A 79 -5.86 4.75 2.09
C ILE A 79 -5.58 4.97 0.60
N SER A 80 -5.86 3.97 -0.25
CA SER A 80 -5.63 4.05 -1.70
C SER A 80 -6.42 5.19 -2.33
N LYS A 81 -7.70 5.37 -1.95
CA LYS A 81 -8.52 6.50 -2.40
C LYS A 81 -7.97 7.84 -1.91
N ARG A 82 -7.47 7.90 -0.68
CA ARG A 82 -6.96 9.13 -0.06
C ARG A 82 -5.67 9.61 -0.72
N LEU A 83 -4.76 8.68 -1.03
CA LEU A 83 -3.46 8.99 -1.63
C LEU A 83 -3.48 8.91 -3.17
N GLY A 84 -4.53 8.37 -3.78
CA GLY A 84 -4.59 7.92 -5.18
C GLY A 84 -4.63 9.00 -6.26
N GLU A 85 -4.72 10.28 -5.90
CA GLU A 85 -4.75 11.35 -6.91
C GLU A 85 -3.38 11.43 -7.65
N PRO A 86 -3.34 11.53 -8.99
CA PRO A 86 -2.09 11.47 -9.76
C PRO A 86 -1.02 12.53 -9.40
N ALA A 87 -1.40 13.77 -9.09
CA ALA A 87 -0.44 14.77 -8.61
C ALA A 87 0.10 14.40 -7.22
N ARG A 88 -0.75 13.88 -6.33
CA ARG A 88 -0.35 13.38 -5.01
C ARG A 88 0.60 12.18 -5.11
N GLN A 89 0.30 11.21 -5.96
CA GLN A 89 1.19 10.06 -6.21
C GLN A 89 2.57 10.50 -6.73
N ARG A 90 2.62 11.46 -7.67
CA ARG A 90 3.88 12.04 -8.16
C ARG A 90 4.64 12.81 -7.09
N GLU A 91 3.92 13.51 -6.22
CA GLU A 91 4.52 14.19 -5.08
C GLU A 91 5.16 13.18 -4.13
N ILE A 92 4.49 12.08 -3.80
CA ILE A 92 5.00 11.06 -2.86
C ILE A 92 6.18 10.29 -3.47
N GLY A 93 6.05 9.85 -4.72
CA GLY A 93 6.98 8.90 -5.35
C GLY A 93 6.80 7.47 -4.84
N ASP A 94 7.80 6.62 -5.07
CA ASP A 94 7.76 5.20 -4.74
C ASP A 94 7.52 4.96 -3.24
N MET A 95 6.48 4.17 -2.92
CA MET A 95 6.10 3.88 -1.55
C MET A 95 5.32 2.57 -1.45
N LYS A 96 5.80 1.64 -0.62
CA LYS A 96 5.16 0.34 -0.40
C LYS A 96 4.38 0.34 0.90
N ILE A 97 3.04 0.36 0.81
CA ILE A 97 2.14 0.21 1.96
C ILE A 97 1.65 -1.23 2.01
N LYS A 98 1.76 -1.87 3.18
CA LYS A 98 1.46 -3.30 3.35
C LYS A 98 0.60 -3.56 4.58
N ILE A 99 -0.53 -4.26 4.41
CA ILE A 99 -1.56 -4.41 5.43
C ILE A 99 -1.83 -5.88 5.72
N SER A 100 -1.81 -6.24 7.00
CA SER A 100 -2.21 -7.57 7.48
C SER A 100 -3.23 -7.44 8.59
N GLY A 101 -4.35 -8.17 8.48
CA GLY A 101 -5.44 -8.15 9.47
C GLY A 101 -5.15 -8.95 10.73
N CYS A 102 -4.03 -9.66 10.81
CA CYS A 102 -3.53 -10.34 12.01
C CYS A 102 -2.02 -10.61 11.91
N ILE A 103 -1.47 -11.22 12.97
CA ILE A 103 -0.04 -11.52 13.15
C ILE A 103 0.54 -12.52 12.14
N ASN A 104 -0.29 -13.28 11.41
CA ASN A 104 0.17 -14.21 10.38
C ASN A 104 0.80 -13.51 9.17
N ALA A 105 0.65 -12.18 9.09
CA ALA A 105 1.39 -11.33 8.18
C ALA A 105 1.24 -11.68 6.69
N CYS A 106 0.10 -12.21 6.23
CA CYS A 106 -0.08 -12.58 4.81
C CYS A 106 0.06 -11.41 3.81
N GLY A 107 -0.06 -10.16 4.27
CA GLY A 107 0.26 -8.96 3.47
C GLY A 107 1.71 -8.46 3.61
N HIS A 108 2.55 -9.17 4.37
CA HIS A 108 3.94 -8.83 4.68
C HIS A 108 4.12 -7.43 5.27
N HIS A 109 3.27 -7.02 6.20
CA HIS A 109 3.29 -5.68 6.81
C HIS A 109 4.66 -5.29 7.39
N HIS A 110 5.42 -6.24 7.95
CA HIS A 110 6.78 -6.02 8.44
C HIS A 110 7.77 -5.50 7.38
N ALA A 111 7.53 -5.80 6.10
CA ALA A 111 8.38 -5.43 4.97
C ALA A 111 7.79 -4.25 4.16
N GLY A 112 6.75 -3.58 4.67
CA GLY A 112 6.24 -2.34 4.09
C GLY A 112 7.05 -1.14 4.56
N HIS A 113 7.23 -0.15 3.68
CA HIS A 113 7.74 1.17 4.08
C HIS A 113 6.84 1.73 5.19
N ILE A 114 5.53 1.59 4.97
CA ILE A 114 4.48 1.73 5.98
C ILE A 114 3.78 0.37 6.11
N GLY A 115 4.01 -0.29 7.23
CA GLY A 115 3.34 -1.54 7.61
C GLY A 115 2.15 -1.28 8.51
N ILE A 116 1.05 -2.00 8.29
CA ILE A 116 -0.17 -1.90 9.10
C ILE A 116 -0.57 -3.30 9.58
N LEU A 117 -0.58 -3.49 10.90
CA LEU A 117 -1.03 -4.71 11.55
C LEU A 117 -2.37 -4.48 12.25
N GLY A 118 -3.38 -5.21 11.82
CA GLY A 118 -4.67 -5.33 12.46
C GLY A 118 -4.59 -6.15 13.75
N LEU A 119 -5.15 -5.61 14.82
CA LEU A 119 -5.23 -6.19 16.16
C LEU A 119 -6.66 -6.05 16.67
N GLU A 120 -7.03 -6.88 17.64
CA GLU A 120 -8.27 -6.74 18.39
C GLU A 120 -7.94 -6.31 19.83
N LYS A 121 -8.68 -5.31 20.32
CA LYS A 121 -8.61 -4.87 21.72
C LYS A 121 -10.01 -4.56 22.24
N ARG A 122 -10.50 -5.41 23.14
CA ARG A 122 -11.82 -5.28 23.79
C ARG A 122 -12.98 -5.25 22.78
N GLY A 123 -12.94 -6.15 21.81
CA GLY A 123 -13.95 -6.29 20.75
C GLY A 123 -13.90 -5.17 19.70
N ARG A 124 -12.84 -4.35 19.68
CA ARG A 124 -12.66 -3.28 18.69
C ARG A 124 -11.38 -3.50 17.89
N GLU A 125 -11.46 -3.20 16.61
CA GLU A 125 -10.32 -3.24 15.69
C GLU A 125 -9.38 -2.07 15.97
N TYR A 126 -8.09 -2.38 16.14
CA TYR A 126 -7.00 -1.42 16.24
C TYR A 126 -5.92 -1.76 15.22
N TYR A 127 -5.16 -0.75 14.82
CA TYR A 127 -4.17 -0.88 13.76
C TYR A 127 -2.83 -0.33 14.23
N GLN A 128 -1.86 -1.23 14.39
CA GLN A 128 -0.50 -0.90 14.74
C GLN A 128 0.27 -0.53 13.46
N ILE A 129 0.85 0.67 13.43
CA ILE A 129 1.71 1.11 12.33
C ILE A 129 3.16 0.75 12.64
N THR A 130 3.87 0.25 11.63
CA THR A 130 5.32 0.09 11.61
C THR A 130 5.95 0.87 10.47
N LEU A 131 7.11 1.48 10.66
CA LEU A 131 7.82 2.24 9.62
C LEU A 131 9.21 1.70 9.32
N GLY A 132 9.66 1.87 8.07
CA GLY A 132 11.04 1.57 7.67
C GLY A 132 11.30 0.12 7.27
N GLY A 133 10.24 -0.67 7.03
CA GLY A 133 10.39 -2.02 6.49
C GLY A 133 10.78 -2.00 5.01
N SER A 134 11.61 -2.96 4.60
CA SER A 134 11.98 -3.19 3.20
C SER A 134 12.17 -4.68 2.94
N GLY A 135 11.70 -5.14 1.78
CA GLY A 135 11.93 -6.50 1.27
C GLY A 135 12.92 -6.56 0.09
N ASP A 136 13.62 -5.47 -0.20
CA ASP A 136 14.61 -5.38 -1.28
C ASP A 136 16.03 -5.74 -0.79
N GLU A 137 17.05 -5.39 -1.59
CA GLU A 137 18.47 -5.62 -1.24
C GLU A 137 18.92 -4.87 0.04
N SER A 138 18.18 -3.83 0.44
CA SER A 138 18.35 -3.09 1.69
C SER A 138 17.35 -3.56 2.77
N ALA A 139 17.15 -4.87 2.88
CA ALA A 139 16.14 -5.50 3.73
C ALA A 139 16.16 -4.99 5.18
N SER A 140 14.98 -4.63 5.68
CA SER A 140 14.78 -4.17 7.05
C SER A 140 13.37 -4.54 7.53
N VAL A 141 13.23 -4.75 8.83
CA VAL A 141 11.92 -4.98 9.47
C VAL A 141 11.41 -3.64 9.98
N GLY A 142 10.17 -3.31 9.67
CA GLY A 142 9.54 -2.07 10.13
C GLY A 142 9.39 -2.03 11.65
N GLU A 143 9.59 -0.85 12.22
CA GLU A 143 9.56 -0.63 13.66
C GLU A 143 8.26 0.04 14.12
N ILE A 144 7.75 -0.39 15.27
CA ILE A 144 6.55 0.20 15.88
C ILE A 144 6.86 1.64 16.32
N ILE A 145 6.10 2.61 15.81
CA ILE A 145 6.31 4.03 16.12
C ILE A 145 5.54 4.50 17.36
N GLY A 146 4.58 3.74 17.87
CA GLY A 146 3.82 4.05 19.08
C GLY A 146 2.49 3.28 19.17
N PRO A 147 1.50 3.75 19.97
CA PRO A 147 0.19 3.12 20.08
C PRO A 147 -0.55 2.96 18.73
N GLY A 148 -1.35 1.90 18.61
CA GLY A 148 -2.19 1.69 17.43
C GLY A 148 -3.40 2.63 17.35
N PHE A 149 -3.93 2.79 16.14
CA PHE A 149 -5.05 3.68 15.81
C PHE A 149 -6.36 2.91 15.71
N SER A 150 -7.48 3.58 15.96
CA SER A 150 -8.77 3.05 15.52
C SER A 150 -8.86 3.11 13.99
N ARG A 151 -9.82 2.38 13.43
CA ARG A 151 -10.07 2.37 11.98
C ARG A 151 -10.29 3.79 11.43
N GLU A 152 -11.01 4.64 12.17
CA GLU A 152 -11.40 5.97 11.73
C GLU A 152 -10.22 6.93 11.62
N ASN A 153 -9.23 6.80 12.51
CA ASN A 153 -8.06 7.68 12.54
C ASN A 153 -6.89 7.16 11.68
N LEU A 154 -6.93 5.88 11.27
CA LEU A 154 -5.81 5.23 10.60
C LEU A 154 -5.41 5.92 9.29
N SER A 155 -6.35 6.20 8.39
CA SER A 155 -6.02 6.85 7.11
C SER A 155 -5.49 8.28 7.31
N GLY A 156 -5.95 8.98 8.35
CA GLY A 156 -5.40 10.28 8.73
C GLY A 156 -3.98 10.20 9.29
N ALA A 157 -3.69 9.18 10.09
CA ALA A 157 -2.34 8.92 10.58
C ALA A 157 -1.38 8.58 9.43
N VAL A 158 -1.80 7.76 8.47
CA VAL A 158 -1.01 7.46 7.26
C VAL A 158 -0.74 8.72 6.44
N GLU A 159 -1.74 9.57 6.21
CA GLU A 159 -1.54 10.87 5.55
C GLU A 159 -0.49 11.71 6.27
N THR A 160 -0.58 11.78 7.60
CA THR A 160 0.35 12.58 8.42
C THR A 160 1.79 12.06 8.29
N ILE A 161 1.97 10.74 8.21
CA ILE A 161 3.29 10.11 7.95
C ILE A 161 3.81 10.51 6.57
N VAL A 162 2.95 10.45 5.55
CA VAL A 162 3.30 10.80 4.17
C VAL A 162 3.67 12.29 4.08
N ASP A 163 2.86 13.18 4.64
CA ASP A 163 3.14 14.63 4.69
C ASP A 163 4.44 14.94 5.41
N THR A 164 4.70 14.25 6.53
CA THR A 164 5.95 14.40 7.27
C THR A 164 7.14 13.99 6.42
N TYR A 165 7.04 12.89 5.67
CA TYR A 165 8.08 12.49 4.73
C TYR A 165 8.27 13.53 3.62
N VAL A 166 7.20 13.94 2.95
CA VAL A 166 7.27 14.92 1.85
C VAL A 166 7.87 16.25 2.30
N GLY A 167 7.58 16.69 3.53
CA GLY A 167 8.14 17.91 4.11
C GLY A 167 9.60 17.79 4.56
N LEU A 168 10.08 16.59 4.90
CA LEU A 168 11.44 16.34 5.40
C LEU A 168 12.43 15.86 4.35
N ARG A 169 11.95 15.30 3.23
CA ARG A 169 12.82 14.75 2.18
C ARG A 169 13.70 15.82 1.56
N GLN A 170 14.91 15.44 1.21
CA GLN A 170 15.89 16.30 0.57
C GLN A 170 16.28 15.70 -0.78
N ASN A 171 16.60 16.53 -1.77
CA ASN A 171 17.19 16.08 -3.04
C ASN A 171 16.46 14.91 -3.74
N GLY A 172 15.12 14.85 -3.62
CA GLY A 172 14.33 13.78 -4.25
C GLY A 172 14.43 12.42 -3.55
N GLU A 173 14.87 12.37 -2.29
CA GLU A 173 14.86 11.17 -1.46
C GLU A 173 13.51 10.44 -1.52
N THR A 174 13.59 9.12 -1.62
CA THR A 174 12.49 8.19 -1.35
C THR A 174 12.11 8.20 0.13
N PHE A 175 10.95 7.61 0.45
CA PHE A 175 10.51 7.49 1.85
C PHE A 175 11.56 6.84 2.76
N LEU A 176 12.16 5.73 2.32
CA LEU A 176 13.12 5.00 3.15
C LEU A 176 14.42 5.77 3.35
N GLU A 177 14.92 6.47 2.35
CA GLU A 177 16.12 7.29 2.48
C GLU A 177 15.91 8.43 3.49
N ALA A 178 14.80 9.16 3.34
CA ALA A 178 14.43 10.22 4.27
C ALA A 178 14.25 9.65 5.69
N TYR A 179 13.50 8.54 5.85
CA TYR A 179 13.26 7.90 7.14
C TYR A 179 14.57 7.45 7.82
N ARG A 180 15.48 6.83 7.07
CA ARG A 180 16.79 6.37 7.58
C ARG A 180 17.68 7.55 8.00
N ARG A 181 17.60 8.69 7.30
CA ARG A 181 18.36 9.90 7.62
C ARG A 181 17.84 10.61 8.87
N VAL A 182 16.53 10.84 8.96
CA VAL A 182 15.93 11.65 10.05
C VAL A 182 15.53 10.83 11.27
N GLY A 183 15.43 9.50 11.12
CA GLY A 183 14.99 8.58 12.15
C GLY A 183 13.48 8.64 12.42
N PRO A 184 12.98 7.83 13.38
CA PRO A 184 11.55 7.69 13.65
C PRO A 184 10.92 8.90 14.36
N LYS A 185 11.73 9.73 15.03
CA LYS A 185 11.26 10.76 15.95
C LYS A 185 10.30 11.78 15.29
N PRO A 186 10.62 12.39 14.12
CA PRO A 186 9.73 13.37 13.51
C PRO A 186 8.37 12.79 13.13
N PHE A 187 8.35 11.56 12.61
CA PHE A 187 7.13 10.85 12.24
C PHE A 187 6.26 10.56 13.47
N LYS A 188 6.87 10.09 14.55
CA LYS A 188 6.18 9.84 15.81
C LYS A 188 5.56 11.12 16.36
N GLU A 189 6.33 12.21 16.42
CA GLU A 189 5.85 13.49 16.94
C GLU A 189 4.69 14.05 16.11
N ALA A 190 4.77 14.01 14.78
CA ALA A 190 3.72 14.50 13.90
C ALA A 190 2.40 13.72 14.05
N VAL A 191 2.49 12.39 14.05
CA VAL A 191 1.30 11.52 14.11
C VAL A 191 0.57 11.66 15.45
N TYR A 192 1.29 11.60 16.57
CA TYR A 192 0.65 11.65 17.92
C TYR A 192 0.36 13.07 18.41
N ALA A 193 0.80 14.12 17.70
CA ALA A 193 0.33 15.48 17.95
C ALA A 193 -1.06 15.75 17.32
N THR A 194 -1.45 14.95 16.31
CA THR A 194 -2.62 15.23 15.47
C THR A 194 -3.80 14.28 15.75
N HIS A 195 -3.55 13.07 16.26
CA HIS A 195 -4.52 11.99 16.44
C HIS A 195 -4.44 11.36 17.83
#